data_AF-A0A2T4TPQ2-F1
#
_entry.id   AF-A0A2T4TPQ2-F1
#
_cell.length_a   1.000
_cell.length_b   1.000
_cell.length_c   1.000
_cell.angle_alpha   90.00
_cell.angle_beta   90.00
_cell.angle_gamma   90.00
#
_symmetry.space_group_name_H-M   'P 1'
#
loop_
_entity.id
_entity.type
_entity.pdbx_description
1 polymer ?
#
loop_
_entity_poly.entity_id
_entity_poly.type
_entity_poly.pdbx_seq_one_letter_code
_entity_poly.pdbx_strand_id
1 'polypeptide(L)'
;MKHLIASLLLGLLPLAVPAQENIKPLVKTQWGQGAPFNLLCPVKTDSTTLKKVHAKAGCVAVAVAQVVRNREYPSVSPDGKTPYEWQKMFNIYYQGIEKESLVAVAKLISDCGVQSRAQYGPDASGAYTKTAVDNMKRLMRFSKYMMPLRRDEYAGEEGLKRWKDIIYGELAAGRPVIFSGTQKQKNGKRDRSHAFIVDGYKNGKFHVNFGWDGLEDGYYDIEDLNGYSERQVAVVNIADSTYIPETRQVKLSAAGTLKDHFAPEDLKQVYSLKITGKMNADDYAFLRSLSTYSTKTGKGGVLAAIDLSDLETTELPDTAFKNCNKLVYVKLPRGIKTIPAATFYNCHLLNFADIPEGTETIGKGAFAGCRSLIKADLPESVTTIGRKAYRYCSSLIAVNLPRNIAFVGDEAFSDCEQLRWINLPEKAQTGKGLTLRSKDFKELTRY
;
A
#
# COMPACT_ATOMS: atom_id res chain seq x y z
N MET A 1 17.99 6.38 -54.95
CA MET A 1 17.08 7.40 -54.35
C MET A 1 15.67 6.84 -54.44
N LYS A 2 14.87 6.57 -53.39
CA LYS A 2 14.94 6.74 -51.94
C LYS A 2 14.14 5.56 -51.34
N HIS A 3 14.61 5.05 -50.21
CA HIS A 3 13.90 4.12 -49.34
C HIS A 3 12.59 4.72 -48.81
N LEU A 4 11.54 3.90 -48.71
CA LEU A 4 10.45 4.12 -47.77
C LEU A 4 10.27 2.83 -46.96
N ILE A 5 11.00 2.75 -45.85
CA ILE A 5 10.75 1.78 -44.78
C ILE A 5 9.58 2.33 -43.99
N ALA A 6 8.42 1.69 -44.13
CA ALA A 6 7.33 1.82 -43.19
C ALA A 6 7.72 1.07 -41.90
N SER A 7 8.21 1.80 -40.90
CA SER A 7 8.42 1.29 -39.55
C SER A 7 7.54 2.07 -38.59
N LEU A 8 6.69 1.32 -37.89
CA LEU A 8 5.92 1.64 -36.71
C LEU A 8 6.42 2.86 -35.91
N LEU A 9 5.63 3.94 -35.93
CA LEU A 9 5.59 4.96 -34.90
C LEU A 9 4.16 4.96 -34.34
N LEU A 10 3.87 3.94 -33.53
CA LEU A 10 2.69 3.90 -32.67
C LEU A 10 3.20 3.86 -31.24
N GLY A 11 2.99 4.96 -30.53
CA GLY A 11 3.35 5.13 -29.13
C GLY A 11 4.39 6.22 -28.95
N LEU A 12 3.91 7.39 -28.54
CA LEU A 12 4.58 8.46 -27.77
C LEU A 12 3.97 9.81 -28.15
N LEU A 13 2.70 9.99 -27.82
CA LEU A 13 2.25 11.29 -27.33
C LEU A 13 2.26 11.15 -25.80
N PRO A 14 2.82 12.11 -25.04
CA PRO A 14 2.40 12.23 -23.65
C PRO A 14 0.89 12.40 -23.74
N LEU A 15 0.13 11.55 -23.02
CA LEU A 15 -1.30 11.78 -22.85
C LEU A 15 -1.43 13.25 -22.42
N ALA A 16 -1.91 14.10 -23.34
CA ALA A 16 -2.27 15.45 -23.01
C ALA A 16 -3.26 15.31 -21.85
N VAL A 17 -2.85 15.75 -20.66
CA VAL A 17 -3.75 15.69 -19.50
C VAL A 17 -4.96 16.51 -19.93
N PRO A 18 -6.16 15.91 -20.07
CA PRO A 18 -7.33 16.68 -20.42
C PRO A 18 -7.47 17.83 -19.41
N ALA A 19 -8.03 18.96 -19.84
CA ALA A 19 -8.28 20.07 -18.93
C ALA A 19 -8.97 19.54 -17.66
N GLN A 20 -8.43 19.84 -16.48
CA GLN A 20 -8.96 19.29 -15.23
C GLN A 20 -10.42 19.74 -15.08
N GLU A 21 -11.34 18.79 -15.16
CA GLU A 21 -12.77 19.00 -15.05
C GLU A 21 -13.18 19.02 -13.58
N ASN A 22 -14.31 19.66 -13.28
CA ASN A 22 -14.85 19.66 -11.94
C ASN A 22 -15.41 18.27 -11.58
N ILE A 23 -14.94 17.72 -10.46
CA ILE A 23 -15.37 16.44 -9.89
C ILE A 23 -16.15 16.73 -8.60
N LYS A 24 -17.43 16.34 -8.57
CA LYS A 24 -18.24 16.45 -7.34
C LYS A 24 -17.69 15.53 -6.25
N PRO A 25 -17.88 15.86 -4.95
CA PRO A 25 -17.47 14.98 -3.85
C PRO A 25 -18.00 13.56 -4.05
N LEU A 26 -17.08 12.59 -4.09
CA LEU A 26 -17.38 11.19 -4.31
C LEU A 26 -18.00 10.56 -3.07
N VAL A 27 -17.53 10.94 -1.89
CA VAL A 27 -17.96 10.38 -0.60
C VAL A 27 -19.12 11.22 -0.08
N LYS A 28 -20.27 10.55 0.13
CA LYS A 28 -21.50 11.21 0.59
C LYS A 28 -21.66 11.20 2.11
N THR A 29 -20.88 10.40 2.81
CA THR A 29 -20.98 10.26 4.27
C THR A 29 -20.46 11.54 4.95
N GLN A 30 -21.11 11.95 6.03
CA GLN A 30 -20.64 13.00 6.93
C GLN A 30 -20.46 12.38 8.31
N TRP A 31 -19.51 11.46 8.42
CA TRP A 31 -19.30 10.70 9.66
C TRP A 31 -18.33 11.40 10.60
N GLY A 32 -18.46 11.09 11.88
CA GLY A 32 -17.68 11.67 12.97
C GLY A 32 -16.93 10.63 13.79
N GLN A 33 -16.27 11.12 14.84
CA GLN A 33 -15.52 10.26 15.78
C GLN A 33 -16.25 10.00 17.11
N GLY A 34 -17.38 10.67 17.33
CA GLY A 34 -18.23 10.52 18.52
C GLY A 34 -19.37 9.52 18.31
N ALA A 35 -20.41 9.58 19.14
CA ALA A 35 -21.60 8.77 18.93
C ALA A 35 -22.32 9.21 17.64
N PRO A 36 -22.91 8.29 16.86
CA PRO A 36 -22.98 6.84 17.10
C PRO A 36 -21.75 6.04 16.62
N PHE A 37 -20.83 6.68 15.92
CA PHE A 37 -19.68 6.07 15.26
C PHE A 37 -18.74 5.31 16.21
N ASN A 38 -18.67 5.70 17.47
CA ASN A 38 -17.79 5.11 18.47
C ASN A 38 -18.47 4.14 19.46
N LEU A 39 -19.74 3.77 19.24
CA LEU A 39 -20.51 2.94 20.19
C LEU A 39 -19.87 1.58 20.49
N LEU A 40 -19.03 1.05 19.60
CA LEU A 40 -18.30 -0.21 19.79
C LEU A 40 -16.82 -0.01 20.12
N CYS A 41 -16.35 1.23 20.24
CA CYS A 41 -15.01 1.51 20.72
C CYS A 41 -14.88 1.21 22.22
N PRO A 42 -13.67 0.87 22.72
CA PRO A 42 -13.46 0.55 24.13
C PRO A 42 -13.92 1.68 25.06
N VAL A 43 -14.52 1.32 26.19
CA VAL A 43 -14.88 2.28 27.24
C VAL A 43 -13.62 2.71 27.99
N LYS A 44 -13.44 4.03 28.14
CA LYS A 44 -12.34 4.68 28.84
C LYS A 44 -12.89 5.58 29.94
N THR A 45 -12.03 5.96 30.88
CA THR A 45 -12.33 7.01 31.85
C THR A 45 -11.95 8.34 31.24
N ASP A 46 -12.90 9.26 31.13
CA ASP A 46 -12.67 10.62 30.70
C ASP A 46 -11.72 11.35 31.67
N SER A 47 -10.69 12.00 31.14
CA SER A 47 -9.62 12.57 31.95
C SER A 47 -10.07 13.80 32.77
N THR A 48 -11.15 14.46 32.35
CA THR A 48 -11.63 15.71 32.92
C THR A 48 -12.84 15.49 33.84
N THR A 49 -13.80 14.69 33.40
CA THR A 49 -15.07 14.44 34.09
C THR A 49 -15.06 13.17 34.93
N LEU A 50 -14.04 12.32 34.78
CA LEU A 50 -13.89 11.00 35.42
C LEU A 50 -15.02 10.00 35.09
N LYS A 51 -15.92 10.34 34.16
CA LYS A 51 -17.01 9.47 33.73
C LYS A 51 -16.52 8.40 32.76
N LYS A 52 -17.23 7.27 32.73
CA LYS A 52 -17.01 6.22 31.72
C LYS A 52 -17.65 6.65 30.41
N VAL A 53 -16.83 6.75 29.37
CA VAL A 53 -17.24 7.14 28.01
C VAL A 53 -16.61 6.19 26.99
N HIS A 54 -17.27 5.98 25.86
CA HIS A 54 -16.62 5.32 24.74
C HIS A 54 -15.47 6.19 24.23
N ALA A 55 -14.30 5.59 24.00
CA ALA A 55 -13.19 6.27 23.36
C ALA A 55 -13.62 6.86 22.02
N LYS A 56 -12.98 7.95 21.56
CA LYS A 56 -13.19 8.44 20.20
C LYS A 56 -12.77 7.36 19.20
N ALA A 57 -13.45 7.28 18.06
CA ALA A 57 -13.10 6.30 17.02
C ALA A 57 -11.68 6.49 16.45
N GLY A 58 -11.22 7.74 16.38
CA GLY A 58 -9.94 8.11 15.79
C GLY A 58 -10.08 8.42 14.29
N CYS A 59 -9.35 9.45 13.84
CA CYS A 59 -9.47 10.00 12.49
C CYS A 59 -9.15 8.99 11.37
N VAL A 60 -8.12 8.15 11.56
CA VAL A 60 -7.76 7.10 10.59
C VAL A 60 -8.89 6.09 10.44
N ALA A 61 -9.55 5.69 11.53
CA ALA A 61 -10.65 4.73 11.48
C ALA A 61 -11.84 5.30 10.70
N VAL A 62 -12.19 6.56 10.94
CA VAL A 62 -13.30 7.25 10.25
C VAL A 62 -12.98 7.46 8.77
N ALA A 63 -11.79 7.93 8.43
CA ALA A 63 -11.38 8.11 7.04
C ALA A 63 -11.39 6.78 6.25
N VAL A 64 -10.87 5.70 6.82
CA VAL A 64 -10.92 4.37 6.21
C VAL A 64 -12.37 3.89 6.06
N ALA A 65 -13.18 4.00 7.11
CA ALA A 65 -14.57 3.52 7.12
C ALA A 65 -15.43 4.23 6.07
N GLN A 66 -15.27 5.54 5.92
CA GLN A 66 -16.00 6.32 4.91
C GLN A 66 -15.62 5.90 3.47
N VAL A 67 -14.33 5.64 3.20
CA VAL A 67 -13.89 5.12 1.89
C VAL A 67 -14.39 3.69 1.63
N VAL A 68 -14.34 2.83 2.65
CA VAL A 68 -14.89 1.46 2.60
C VAL A 68 -16.39 1.50 2.33
N ARG A 69 -17.13 2.36 3.04
CA ARG A 69 -18.58 2.55 2.84
C ARG A 69 -18.91 3.06 1.46
N ASN A 70 -18.16 4.05 0.95
CA ASN A 70 -18.37 4.59 -0.39
C ASN A 70 -18.28 3.51 -1.48
N ARG A 71 -17.43 2.51 -1.26
CA ARG A 71 -17.24 1.38 -2.19
C ARG A 71 -18.14 0.19 -1.91
N GLU A 72 -18.77 0.13 -0.73
CA GLU A 72 -19.49 -1.05 -0.24
C GLU A 72 -18.64 -2.34 -0.32
N TYR A 73 -17.34 -2.21 -0.03
CA TYR A 73 -16.36 -3.29 -0.17
C TYR A 73 -15.36 -3.29 0.99
N PRO A 74 -15.04 -4.46 1.58
CA PRO A 74 -15.47 -5.82 1.23
C PRO A 74 -16.84 -6.20 1.79
N SER A 75 -17.52 -7.21 1.24
CA SER A 75 -18.84 -7.65 1.75
C SER A 75 -18.82 -8.22 3.18
N VAL A 76 -17.65 -8.61 3.69
CA VAL A 76 -17.48 -9.19 5.03
C VAL A 76 -16.41 -8.46 5.84
N SER A 77 -16.64 -8.39 7.14
CA SER A 77 -15.74 -7.93 8.21
C SER A 77 -14.36 -8.60 8.14
N PRO A 78 -13.31 -7.97 8.71
CA PRO A 78 -11.97 -8.55 8.89
C PRO A 78 -11.91 -9.94 9.55
N ASP A 79 -12.96 -10.37 10.26
CA ASP A 79 -13.08 -11.74 10.80
C ASP A 79 -13.35 -12.80 9.72
N GLY A 80 -13.65 -12.37 8.48
CA GLY A 80 -13.95 -13.23 7.33
C GLY A 80 -15.32 -13.89 7.35
N LYS A 81 -16.19 -13.56 8.30
CA LYS A 81 -17.47 -14.24 8.55
C LYS A 81 -18.66 -13.28 8.66
N THR A 82 -18.49 -12.13 9.30
CA THR A 82 -19.59 -11.21 9.61
C THR A 82 -19.87 -10.29 8.41
N PRO A 83 -21.04 -10.32 7.77
CA PRO A 83 -21.34 -9.43 6.65
C PRO A 83 -21.46 -7.97 7.09
N TYR A 84 -21.07 -7.04 6.23
CA TYR A 84 -21.44 -5.63 6.40
C TYR A 84 -22.82 -5.36 5.79
N GLU A 85 -23.71 -4.77 6.59
CA GLU A 85 -25.07 -4.40 6.18
C GLU A 85 -25.08 -2.96 5.64
N TRP A 86 -24.56 -2.76 4.43
CA TRP A 86 -24.36 -1.43 3.83
C TRP A 86 -25.62 -0.56 3.78
N GLN A 87 -26.77 -1.19 3.53
CA GLN A 87 -28.08 -0.54 3.51
C GLN A 87 -28.49 0.08 4.86
N LYS A 88 -27.90 -0.38 5.96
CA LYS A 88 -28.11 0.18 7.32
C LYS A 88 -27.10 1.28 7.66
N MET A 89 -26.11 1.52 6.81
CA MET A 89 -25.08 2.53 7.01
C MET A 89 -25.40 3.78 6.20
N PHE A 90 -26.05 4.75 6.84
CA PHE A 90 -26.52 5.98 6.19
C PHE A 90 -25.40 7.00 5.98
N ASN A 91 -25.63 7.93 5.06
CA ASN A 91 -24.68 9.01 4.79
C ASN A 91 -24.56 9.99 5.98
N ILE A 92 -25.70 10.33 6.59
CA ILE A 92 -25.80 11.30 7.68
C ILE A 92 -26.60 10.64 8.80
N TYR A 93 -26.17 10.84 10.04
CA TYR A 93 -26.84 10.31 11.23
C TYR A 93 -27.48 11.44 12.05
N TYR A 94 -28.74 11.25 12.44
CA TYR A 94 -29.53 12.18 13.24
C TYR A 94 -30.33 11.43 14.31
N GLN A 95 -30.97 12.17 15.22
CA GLN A 95 -31.75 11.58 16.30
C GLN A 95 -32.95 10.77 15.76
N GLY A 96 -33.15 9.57 16.30
CA GLY A 96 -34.28 8.70 15.93
C GLY A 96 -33.94 7.57 14.95
N ILE A 97 -32.69 7.46 14.49
CA ILE A 97 -32.23 6.32 13.69
C ILE A 97 -32.30 5.01 14.50
N GLU A 98 -32.78 3.94 13.86
CA GLU A 98 -32.88 2.60 14.43
C GLU A 98 -31.54 2.13 15.03
N LYS A 99 -31.62 1.44 16.18
CA LYS A 99 -30.45 0.96 16.91
C LYS A 99 -29.54 0.07 16.05
N GLU A 100 -30.12 -0.75 15.19
CA GLU A 100 -29.41 -1.65 14.28
C GLU A 100 -28.53 -0.87 13.30
N SER A 101 -29.02 0.28 12.80
CA SER A 101 -28.28 1.16 11.90
C SER A 101 -27.16 1.93 12.61
N LEU A 102 -27.35 2.27 13.90
CA LEU A 102 -26.28 2.83 14.73
C LEU A 102 -25.16 1.79 14.97
N VAL A 103 -25.54 0.54 15.25
CA VAL A 103 -24.59 -0.56 15.48
C VAL A 103 -23.84 -0.92 14.19
N ALA A 104 -24.52 -0.90 13.03
CA ALA A 104 -23.90 -1.21 11.74
C ALA A 104 -22.71 -0.27 11.43
N VAL A 105 -22.89 1.04 11.54
CA VAL A 105 -21.80 2.00 11.31
C VAL A 105 -20.72 1.91 12.39
N ALA A 106 -21.10 1.73 13.65
CA ALA A 106 -20.16 1.58 14.76
C ALA A 106 -19.28 0.32 14.59
N LYS A 107 -19.84 -0.76 14.02
CA LYS A 107 -19.10 -2.00 13.73
C LYS A 107 -18.02 -1.76 12.69
N LEU A 108 -18.37 -1.15 11.55
CA LEU A 108 -17.40 -0.82 10.52
C LEU A 108 -16.27 0.07 11.06
N ILE A 109 -16.61 1.12 11.79
CA ILE A 109 -15.64 2.06 12.34
C ILE A 109 -14.75 1.39 13.39
N SER A 110 -15.34 0.58 14.27
CA SER A 110 -14.58 -0.22 15.24
C SER A 110 -13.63 -1.21 14.55
N ASP A 111 -14.07 -1.90 13.51
CA ASP A 111 -13.22 -2.81 12.72
C ASP A 111 -12.04 -2.06 12.10
N CYS A 112 -12.31 -0.89 11.51
CA CYS A 112 -11.29 -0.01 10.94
C CYS A 112 -10.27 0.46 12.00
N GLY A 113 -10.73 0.82 13.19
CA GLY A 113 -9.86 1.23 14.29
C GLY A 113 -9.02 0.08 14.87
N VAL A 114 -9.65 -1.08 15.12
CA VAL A 114 -8.97 -2.28 15.65
C VAL A 114 -7.91 -2.77 14.67
N GLN A 115 -8.24 -2.90 13.38
CA GLN A 115 -7.26 -3.38 12.39
C GLN A 115 -6.11 -2.39 12.20
N SER A 116 -6.36 -1.09 12.37
CA SER A 116 -5.31 -0.06 12.28
C SER A 116 -4.42 0.00 13.54
N ARG A 117 -4.68 -0.86 14.54
CA ARG A 117 -4.04 -0.86 15.87
C ARG A 117 -4.20 0.50 16.57
N ALA A 118 -5.41 1.05 16.56
CA ALA A 118 -5.69 2.34 17.17
C ALA A 118 -5.37 2.35 18.67
N GLN A 119 -4.67 3.39 19.10
CA GLN A 119 -4.44 3.73 20.50
C GLN A 119 -5.66 4.53 20.97
N TYR A 120 -6.61 3.85 21.60
CA TYR A 120 -7.88 4.43 21.99
C TYR A 120 -7.79 5.31 23.23
N GLY A 121 -8.28 6.55 23.14
CA GLY A 121 -8.40 7.49 24.25
C GLY A 121 -9.79 8.15 24.33
N PRO A 122 -10.16 8.69 25.51
CA PRO A 122 -11.45 9.35 25.70
C PRO A 122 -11.59 10.62 24.85
N ASP A 123 -10.50 11.38 24.72
CA ASP A 123 -10.47 12.69 24.03
C ASP A 123 -10.06 12.56 22.56
N ALA A 124 -9.16 11.63 22.27
CA ALA A 124 -8.65 11.36 20.93
C ALA A 124 -8.11 9.93 20.84
N SER A 125 -8.14 9.36 19.63
CA SER A 125 -7.55 8.07 19.31
C SER A 125 -6.66 8.20 18.07
N GLY A 126 -5.50 7.53 18.10
CA GLY A 126 -4.49 7.65 17.05
C GLY A 126 -4.10 6.30 16.44
N ALA A 127 -3.84 6.27 15.14
CA ALA A 127 -3.29 5.12 14.44
C ALA A 127 -2.32 5.59 13.35
N TYR A 128 -1.46 4.69 12.86
CA TYR A 128 -0.60 4.98 11.72
C TYR A 128 -1.31 4.64 10.41
N THR A 129 -1.37 5.59 9.46
CA THR A 129 -1.95 5.39 8.12
C THR A 129 -1.36 4.16 7.42
N LYS A 130 -0.04 3.94 7.56
CA LYS A 130 0.62 2.74 7.00
C LYS A 130 -0.01 1.45 7.51
N THR A 131 -0.21 1.32 8.82
CA THR A 131 -0.80 0.14 9.44
C THR A 131 -2.24 -0.07 8.96
N ALA A 132 -3.00 1.00 8.77
CA ALA A 132 -4.34 0.93 8.20
C ALA A 132 -4.32 0.39 6.77
N VAL A 133 -3.45 0.95 5.91
CA VAL A 133 -3.30 0.51 4.51
C VAL A 133 -2.89 -0.96 4.40
N ASP A 134 -1.90 -1.39 5.19
CA ASP A 134 -1.46 -2.79 5.19
C ASP A 134 -2.61 -3.73 5.59
N ASN A 135 -3.43 -3.34 6.56
CA ASN A 135 -4.57 -4.17 7.00
C ASN A 135 -5.79 -4.09 6.09
N MET A 136 -6.01 -2.99 5.37
CA MET A 136 -7.02 -2.93 4.30
C MET A 136 -6.70 -3.96 3.20
N LYS A 137 -5.43 -4.06 2.77
CA LYS A 137 -5.03 -5.11 1.80
C LYS A 137 -5.24 -6.50 2.36
N ARG A 138 -4.79 -6.72 3.59
CA ARG A 138 -4.70 -8.04 4.21
C ARG A 138 -6.05 -8.61 4.65
N LEU A 139 -6.80 -7.83 5.42
CA LEU A 139 -8.02 -8.28 6.09
C LEU A 139 -9.27 -7.92 5.29
N MET A 140 -9.22 -6.77 4.61
CA MET A 140 -10.35 -6.28 3.82
C MET A 140 -10.18 -6.54 2.32
N ARG A 141 -9.12 -7.25 1.91
CA ARG A 141 -8.87 -7.71 0.53
C ARG A 141 -8.78 -6.58 -0.51
N PHE A 142 -8.44 -5.36 -0.09
CA PHE A 142 -8.17 -4.27 -1.04
C PHE A 142 -6.96 -4.58 -1.92
N SER A 143 -6.90 -3.90 -3.07
CA SER A 143 -5.87 -4.08 -4.09
C SER A 143 -4.46 -4.10 -3.51
N LYS A 144 -3.66 -5.07 -3.94
CA LYS A 144 -2.22 -5.14 -3.62
C LYS A 144 -1.44 -3.91 -4.09
N TYR A 145 -1.95 -3.20 -5.10
CA TYR A 145 -1.37 -1.97 -5.67
C TYR A 145 -1.68 -0.70 -4.87
N MET A 146 -2.57 -0.77 -3.87
CA MET A 146 -2.86 0.36 -2.97
C MET A 146 -1.56 0.80 -2.28
N MET A 147 -1.26 2.09 -2.21
CA MET A 147 0.02 2.52 -1.61
C MET A 147 -0.02 3.93 -1.01
N PRO A 148 0.70 4.18 0.08
CA PRO A 148 0.91 5.53 0.59
C PRO A 148 2.03 6.23 -0.19
N LEU A 149 1.74 7.41 -0.70
CA LEU A 149 2.69 8.34 -1.30
C LEU A 149 2.97 9.48 -0.32
N ARG A 150 4.21 9.94 -0.22
CA ARG A 150 4.58 11.04 0.69
C ARG A 150 4.84 12.32 -0.10
N ARG A 151 4.25 13.44 0.31
CA ARG A 151 4.35 14.73 -0.39
C ARG A 151 5.78 15.21 -0.56
N ASP A 152 6.66 14.97 0.40
CA ASP A 152 8.08 15.36 0.34
C ASP A 152 8.87 14.61 -0.73
N GLU A 153 8.31 13.54 -1.30
CA GLU A 153 8.87 12.83 -2.45
C GLU A 153 8.65 13.56 -3.77
N TYR A 154 7.75 14.56 -3.77
CA TYR A 154 7.33 15.33 -4.92
C TYR A 154 7.74 16.81 -4.75
N ALA A 155 8.97 17.08 -4.35
CA ALA A 155 9.47 18.44 -4.09
C ALA A 155 9.58 19.31 -5.37
N GLY A 156 9.61 20.64 -5.17
CA GLY A 156 9.66 21.61 -6.26
C GLY A 156 8.33 21.77 -7.01
N GLU A 157 8.31 22.68 -7.98
CA GLU A 157 7.10 23.01 -8.74
C GLU A 157 6.60 21.84 -9.60
N GLU A 158 7.50 21.16 -10.31
CA GLU A 158 7.15 19.97 -11.09
C GLU A 158 6.62 18.83 -10.22
N GLY A 159 7.24 18.62 -9.05
CA GLY A 159 6.79 17.63 -8.09
C GLY A 159 5.42 17.98 -7.53
N LEU A 160 5.19 19.25 -7.18
CA LEU A 160 3.87 19.73 -6.74
C LEU A 160 2.80 19.52 -7.81
N LYS A 161 3.10 19.87 -9.06
CA LYS A 161 2.21 19.62 -10.19
C LYS A 161 1.89 18.13 -10.29
N ARG A 162 2.90 17.27 -10.19
CA ARG A 162 2.72 15.81 -10.23
C ARG A 162 1.88 15.30 -9.06
N TRP A 163 2.09 15.82 -7.85
CA TRP A 163 1.29 15.49 -6.68
C TRP A 163 -0.19 15.80 -6.91
N LYS A 164 -0.49 17.00 -7.44
CA LYS A 164 -1.84 17.42 -7.86
C LYS A 164 -2.42 16.48 -8.92
N ASP A 165 -1.64 16.17 -9.96
CA ASP A 165 -2.06 15.32 -11.08
C ASP A 165 -2.39 13.87 -10.63
N ILE A 166 -1.61 13.29 -9.71
CA ILE A 166 -1.89 11.94 -9.17
C ILE A 166 -3.21 11.92 -8.41
N ILE A 167 -3.42 12.89 -7.50
CA ILE A 167 -4.62 12.94 -6.68
C ILE A 167 -5.83 13.20 -7.57
N TYR A 168 -5.73 14.15 -8.50
CA TYR A 168 -6.76 14.39 -9.49
C TYR A 168 -7.08 13.13 -10.31
N GLY A 169 -6.06 12.38 -10.75
CA GLY A 169 -6.24 11.13 -11.50
C GLY A 169 -6.99 10.05 -10.72
N GLU A 170 -6.75 9.92 -9.41
CA GLU A 170 -7.53 9.04 -8.55
C GLU A 170 -9.01 9.47 -8.50
N LEU A 171 -9.26 10.77 -8.28
CA LEU A 171 -10.61 11.32 -8.21
C LEU A 171 -11.36 11.17 -9.55
N ALA A 172 -10.69 11.45 -10.66
CA ALA A 172 -11.25 11.32 -12.01
C ALA A 172 -11.64 9.88 -12.32
N ALA A 173 -10.93 8.92 -11.73
CA ALA A 173 -11.24 7.50 -11.82
C ALA A 173 -12.19 7.01 -10.71
N GLY A 174 -12.88 7.92 -10.01
CA GLY A 174 -13.88 7.60 -8.99
C GLY A 174 -13.31 7.03 -7.69
N ARG A 175 -12.02 7.24 -7.42
CA ARG A 175 -11.35 6.74 -6.21
C ARG A 175 -11.07 7.89 -5.24
N PRO A 176 -11.80 7.99 -4.11
CA PRO A 176 -11.43 8.93 -3.05
C PRO A 176 -10.09 8.51 -2.43
N VAL A 177 -9.31 9.50 -1.99
CA VAL A 177 -7.95 9.33 -1.47
C VAL A 177 -7.99 9.48 0.04
N ILE A 178 -7.51 8.47 0.78
CA ILE A 178 -7.25 8.64 2.22
C ILE A 178 -6.01 9.51 2.34
N PHE A 179 -6.13 10.62 3.04
CA PHE A 179 -5.09 11.62 3.17
C PHE A 179 -4.75 11.84 4.64
N SER A 180 -3.51 12.20 4.94
CA SER A 180 -3.14 12.66 6.27
C SER A 180 -2.12 13.76 6.18
N GLY A 181 -2.13 14.68 7.15
CA GLY A 181 -1.15 15.75 7.26
C GLY A 181 -0.95 16.17 8.71
N THR A 182 0.08 16.96 8.95
CA THR A 182 0.38 17.60 10.23
C THR A 182 0.24 19.10 10.12
N GLN A 183 -0.27 19.74 11.16
CA GLN A 183 -0.28 21.20 11.23
C GLN A 183 1.13 21.76 11.42
N LYS A 184 1.41 22.91 10.80
CA LYS A 184 2.63 23.67 11.10
C LYS A 184 2.70 23.98 12.59
N GLN A 185 3.84 23.69 13.21
CA GLN A 185 4.04 24.01 14.62
C GLN A 185 3.97 25.52 14.84
N LYS A 186 3.17 25.94 15.82
CA LYS A 186 3.28 27.27 16.45
C LYS A 186 3.71 27.05 17.90
N ASN A 187 4.84 27.65 18.28
CA ASN A 187 5.33 27.77 19.66
C ASN A 187 5.52 26.43 20.43
N GLY A 188 6.21 25.45 19.84
CA GLY A 188 6.69 24.26 20.56
C GLY A 188 5.61 23.28 21.07
N LYS A 189 4.34 23.42 20.66
CA LYS A 189 3.28 22.44 20.95
C LYS A 189 3.43 21.18 20.07
N ARG A 190 2.99 20.03 20.60
CA ARG A 190 3.01 18.73 19.90
C ARG A 190 2.32 18.82 18.53
N ASP A 191 2.89 18.12 17.54
CA ASP A 191 2.30 17.96 16.20
C ASP A 191 0.86 17.43 16.30
N ARG A 192 -0.11 18.17 15.75
CA ARG A 192 -1.45 17.63 15.51
C ARG A 192 -1.48 17.02 14.12
N SER A 193 -1.33 15.71 14.06
CA SER A 193 -1.61 14.92 12.86
C SER A 193 -3.10 14.66 12.74
N HIS A 194 -3.63 14.67 11.52
CA HIS A 194 -5.00 14.27 11.25
C HIS A 194 -5.06 13.46 9.95
N ALA A 195 -6.05 12.56 9.87
CA ALA A 195 -6.36 11.78 8.68
C ALA A 195 -7.79 12.05 8.25
N PHE A 196 -8.00 12.20 6.95
CA PHE A 196 -9.23 12.66 6.33
C PHE A 196 -9.30 12.12 4.89
N ILE A 197 -10.33 12.49 4.14
CA ILE A 197 -10.49 12.05 2.75
C ILE A 197 -10.41 13.26 1.82
N VAL A 198 -9.69 13.10 0.72
CA VAL A 198 -9.80 13.98 -0.45
C VAL A 198 -10.65 13.25 -1.49
N ASP A 199 -11.77 13.83 -1.91
CA ASP A 199 -12.78 13.11 -2.68
C ASP A 199 -13.47 13.94 -3.78
N GLY A 200 -12.99 15.14 -4.09
CA GLY A 200 -13.55 15.96 -5.16
C GLY A 200 -12.58 17.02 -5.64
N TYR A 201 -12.90 17.68 -6.75
CA TYR A 201 -12.06 18.71 -7.35
C TYR A 201 -12.93 19.80 -7.98
N LYS A 202 -12.60 21.07 -7.74
CA LYS A 202 -13.30 22.20 -8.36
C LYS A 202 -12.37 23.40 -8.45
N ASN A 203 -12.23 23.97 -9.64
CA ASN A 203 -11.50 25.22 -9.89
C ASN A 203 -10.09 25.24 -9.24
N GLY A 204 -9.28 24.20 -9.44
CA GLY A 204 -7.92 24.12 -8.86
C GLY A 204 -7.84 23.61 -7.42
N LYS A 205 -8.98 23.45 -6.74
CA LYS A 205 -9.05 23.05 -5.33
C LYS A 205 -9.62 21.65 -5.16
N PHE A 206 -9.25 21.00 -4.07
CA PHE A 206 -9.63 19.64 -3.73
C PHE A 206 -10.67 19.65 -2.61
N HIS A 207 -11.77 18.91 -2.78
CA HIS A 207 -12.74 18.72 -1.72
C HIS A 207 -12.16 17.80 -0.64
N VAL A 208 -12.39 18.16 0.62
CA VAL A 208 -11.94 17.42 1.79
C VAL A 208 -13.13 17.10 2.67
N ASN A 209 -13.20 15.85 3.13
CA ASN A 209 -14.04 15.40 4.21
C ASN A 209 -13.19 15.10 5.44
N PHE A 210 -13.31 15.90 6.49
CA PHE A 210 -12.45 15.83 7.68
C PHE A 210 -12.84 14.72 8.67
N GLY A 211 -13.98 14.07 8.47
CA GLY A 211 -14.52 13.09 9.42
C GLY A 211 -14.95 13.75 10.75
N TRP A 212 -15.50 14.96 10.66
CA TRP A 212 -16.01 15.77 11.77
C TRP A 212 -17.49 16.08 11.58
N ASP A 213 -18.28 15.08 11.20
CA ASP A 213 -19.74 15.23 11.08
C ASP A 213 -20.13 16.28 10.01
N GLY A 214 -19.30 16.42 8.96
CA GLY A 214 -19.45 17.42 7.90
C GLY A 214 -18.92 18.82 8.24
N LEU A 215 -18.47 19.05 9.47
CA LEU A 215 -17.89 20.33 9.87
C LEU A 215 -16.54 20.56 9.19
N GLU A 216 -16.32 21.76 8.67
CA GLU A 216 -15.14 22.17 7.87
C GLU A 216 -14.99 21.42 6.54
N ASP A 217 -15.92 20.55 6.12
CA ASP A 217 -15.81 19.93 4.80
C ASP A 217 -15.92 21.00 3.70
N GLY A 218 -15.09 20.89 2.66
CA GLY A 218 -15.03 21.93 1.63
C GLY A 218 -13.84 21.84 0.69
N TYR A 219 -13.67 22.86 -0.15
CA TYR A 219 -12.62 22.90 -1.19
C TYR A 219 -11.39 23.69 -0.72
N TYR A 220 -10.24 23.01 -0.69
CA TYR A 220 -8.97 23.54 -0.20
C TYR A 220 -7.86 23.42 -1.24
N ASP A 221 -6.83 24.25 -1.12
CA ASP A 221 -5.59 24.08 -1.87
C ASP A 221 -4.84 22.87 -1.31
N ILE A 222 -4.41 21.92 -2.15
CA ILE A 222 -3.82 20.64 -1.67
C ILE A 222 -2.59 20.83 -0.78
N GLU A 223 -1.92 21.97 -0.90
CA GLU A 223 -0.74 22.35 -0.13
C GLU A 223 -1.09 22.79 1.29
N ASP A 224 -2.32 23.24 1.51
CA ASP A 224 -2.84 23.66 2.81
C ASP A 224 -4.30 23.24 2.98
N LEU A 225 -4.49 22.05 3.52
CA LEU A 225 -5.80 21.46 3.77
C LEU A 225 -6.27 21.85 5.16
N ASN A 226 -6.68 23.10 5.35
CA ASN A 226 -7.10 23.66 6.65
C ASN A 226 -6.01 23.60 7.74
N GLY A 227 -4.80 24.02 7.40
CA GLY A 227 -3.62 24.03 8.25
C GLY A 227 -2.80 22.75 8.21
N TYR A 228 -3.30 21.65 7.62
CA TYR A 228 -2.59 20.37 7.50
C TYR A 228 -1.63 20.35 6.28
N SER A 229 -0.65 21.25 6.29
CA SER A 229 0.30 21.45 5.18
C SER A 229 1.58 20.61 5.26
N GLU A 230 1.92 20.06 6.43
CA GLU A 230 3.20 19.37 6.66
C GLU A 230 3.05 17.86 6.61
N ARG A 231 4.14 17.16 6.25
CA ARG A 231 4.25 15.68 6.27
C ARG A 231 3.05 14.96 5.63
N GLN A 232 2.53 15.52 4.55
CA GLN A 232 1.35 15.00 3.89
C GLN A 232 1.60 13.59 3.30
N VAL A 233 0.61 12.73 3.44
CA VAL A 233 0.58 11.37 2.87
C VAL A 233 -0.76 11.16 2.17
N ALA A 234 -0.72 10.66 0.95
CA ALA A 234 -1.89 10.30 0.16
C ALA A 234 -1.88 8.79 -0.11
N VAL A 235 -2.95 8.09 0.22
CA VAL A 235 -3.12 6.67 -0.12
C VAL A 235 -3.88 6.59 -1.44
N VAL A 236 -3.21 6.08 -2.46
CA VAL A 236 -3.75 5.95 -3.82
C VAL A 236 -4.00 4.49 -4.18
N ASN A 237 -4.64 4.24 -5.33
CA ASN A 237 -5.02 2.92 -5.82
C ASN A 237 -5.95 2.18 -4.84
N ILE A 238 -6.83 2.92 -4.16
CA ILE A 238 -7.80 2.32 -3.24
C ILE A 238 -8.92 1.68 -4.06
N ALA A 239 -8.78 0.38 -4.30
CA ALA A 239 -9.69 -0.41 -5.11
C ALA A 239 -9.82 -1.85 -4.57
N ASP A 240 -10.73 -2.62 -5.14
CA ASP A 240 -10.93 -4.04 -4.81
C ASP A 240 -9.70 -4.89 -5.19
N SER A 241 -9.73 -6.17 -4.82
CA SER A 241 -8.61 -7.10 -5.07
C SER A 241 -8.27 -7.30 -6.55
N THR A 242 -9.19 -7.04 -7.48
CA THR A 242 -9.01 -7.31 -8.92
C THR A 242 -8.42 -6.13 -9.67
N TYR A 243 -8.41 -4.93 -9.07
CA TYR A 243 -7.81 -3.75 -9.67
C TYR A 243 -6.33 -3.94 -10.00
N ILE A 244 -5.98 -3.57 -11.23
CA ILE A 244 -4.61 -3.44 -11.74
C ILE A 244 -4.48 -2.01 -12.26
N PRO A 245 -3.47 -1.24 -11.83
CA PRO A 245 -3.28 0.12 -12.33
C PRO A 245 -2.91 0.09 -13.82
N GLU A 246 -3.16 1.20 -14.51
CA GLU A 246 -2.70 1.38 -15.89
C GLU A 246 -1.20 1.07 -15.97
N THR A 247 -0.85 0.16 -16.88
CA THR A 247 0.49 -0.42 -16.96
C THR A 247 1.06 -0.21 -18.34
N ARG A 248 2.18 0.54 -18.40
CA ARG A 248 2.90 0.78 -19.64
C ARG A 248 3.56 -0.52 -20.09
N GLN A 249 3.26 -0.92 -21.32
CA GLN A 249 3.77 -2.13 -21.94
C GLN A 249 5.06 -1.81 -22.70
N VAL A 250 6.11 -2.60 -22.50
CA VAL A 250 7.37 -2.52 -23.26
C VAL A 250 7.76 -3.91 -23.75
N LYS A 251 8.00 -4.02 -25.06
CA LYS A 251 8.50 -5.23 -25.70
C LYS A 251 9.92 -4.99 -26.17
N LEU A 252 10.87 -5.73 -25.61
CA LEU A 252 12.29 -5.63 -25.95
C LEU A 252 12.62 -6.57 -27.11
N SER A 253 13.09 -6.01 -28.23
CA SER A 253 13.63 -6.79 -29.35
C SER A 253 15.06 -7.26 -29.11
N ALA A 254 15.79 -6.59 -28.22
CA ALA A 254 17.15 -6.94 -27.81
C ALA A 254 17.36 -6.62 -26.32
N ALA A 255 18.15 -7.42 -25.62
CA ALA A 255 18.51 -7.14 -24.24
C ALA A 255 19.39 -5.89 -24.13
N GLY A 256 19.28 -5.15 -23.04
CA GLY A 256 20.01 -3.91 -22.76
C GLY A 256 19.37 -2.63 -23.34
N THR A 257 18.22 -2.77 -24.01
CA THR A 257 17.55 -1.65 -24.72
C THR A 257 16.39 -1.04 -23.94
N LEU A 258 16.09 -1.51 -22.72
CA LEU A 258 14.93 -1.02 -21.98
C LEU A 258 14.95 0.49 -21.80
N LYS A 259 16.12 1.08 -21.49
CA LYS A 259 16.29 2.53 -21.31
C LYS A 259 15.92 3.34 -22.56
N ASP A 260 16.09 2.77 -23.76
CA ASP A 260 15.88 3.46 -25.03
C ASP A 260 14.39 3.69 -25.31
N HIS A 261 13.52 3.01 -24.57
CA HIS A 261 12.08 3.22 -24.62
C HIS A 261 11.62 4.42 -23.77
N PHE A 262 12.50 5.10 -23.03
CA PHE A 262 12.11 6.14 -22.08
C PHE A 262 12.84 7.46 -22.35
N ALA A 263 12.09 8.55 -22.33
CA ALA A 263 12.68 9.89 -22.30
C ALA A 263 13.25 10.18 -20.89
N PRO A 264 14.26 11.05 -20.74
CA PRO A 264 14.82 11.39 -19.42
C PRO A 264 13.78 11.83 -18.36
N GLU A 265 12.73 12.50 -18.81
CA GLU A 265 11.60 12.96 -18.00
C GLU A 265 10.64 11.83 -17.54
N ASP A 266 10.71 10.64 -18.14
CA ASP A 266 9.82 9.52 -17.82
C ASP A 266 10.13 8.89 -16.45
N LEU A 267 11.32 9.10 -15.91
CA LEU A 267 11.74 8.48 -14.64
C LEU A 267 10.73 8.75 -13.51
N LYS A 268 10.05 9.90 -13.54
CA LYS A 268 9.07 10.33 -12.53
C LYS A 268 7.61 10.11 -12.96
N GLN A 269 7.37 9.53 -14.13
CA GLN A 269 6.02 9.41 -14.72
C GLN A 269 5.54 7.98 -14.86
N VAL A 270 6.46 7.00 -14.78
CA VAL A 270 6.16 5.59 -15.01
C VAL A 270 5.99 4.88 -13.67
N TYR A 271 4.76 4.48 -13.35
CA TYR A 271 4.39 3.85 -12.08
C TYR A 271 4.26 2.34 -12.17
N SER A 272 3.85 1.83 -13.32
CA SER A 272 3.66 0.40 -13.58
C SER A 272 4.22 0.06 -14.96
N LEU A 273 5.05 -0.98 -15.01
CA LEU A 273 5.61 -1.50 -16.25
C LEU A 273 5.31 -2.98 -16.41
N LYS A 274 4.96 -3.38 -17.63
CA LYS A 274 5.01 -4.77 -18.06
C LYS A 274 6.04 -4.91 -19.15
N ILE A 275 6.97 -5.84 -18.97
CA ILE A 275 8.12 -6.03 -19.86
C ILE A 275 8.07 -7.43 -20.43
N THR A 276 8.28 -7.52 -21.74
CA THR A 276 8.34 -8.78 -22.51
C THR A 276 9.61 -8.81 -23.36
N GLY A 277 10.06 -10.00 -23.73
CA GLY A 277 11.30 -10.20 -24.48
C GLY A 277 12.49 -10.57 -23.59
N LYS A 278 13.71 -10.24 -24.04
CA LYS A 278 14.96 -10.58 -23.34
C LYS A 278 15.49 -9.38 -22.56
N MET A 279 15.96 -9.65 -21.34
CA MET A 279 16.63 -8.66 -20.50
C MET A 279 18.04 -9.10 -20.12
N ASN A 280 18.92 -8.13 -19.86
CA ASN A 280 20.24 -8.35 -19.29
C ASN A 280 20.48 -7.44 -18.06
N ALA A 281 21.73 -7.42 -17.56
CA ALA A 281 22.11 -6.64 -16.39
C ALA A 281 21.85 -5.13 -16.52
N ASP A 282 21.96 -4.56 -17.73
CA ASP A 282 21.73 -3.13 -17.97
C ASP A 282 20.25 -2.78 -17.82
N ASP A 283 19.34 -3.64 -18.29
CA ASP A 283 17.90 -3.42 -18.12
C ASP A 283 17.51 -3.46 -16.63
N TYR A 284 18.06 -4.41 -15.85
CA TYR A 284 17.83 -4.45 -14.41
C TYR A 284 18.44 -3.23 -13.70
N ALA A 285 19.60 -2.73 -14.14
CA ALA A 285 20.18 -1.50 -13.61
C ALA A 285 19.28 -0.30 -13.87
N PHE A 286 18.71 -0.21 -15.07
CA PHE A 286 17.76 0.83 -15.42
C PHE A 286 16.46 0.71 -14.60
N LEU A 287 15.90 -0.49 -14.41
CA LEU A 287 14.74 -0.71 -13.53
C LEU A 287 15.00 -0.28 -12.09
N ARG A 288 16.19 -0.56 -11.55
CA ARG A 288 16.57 -0.05 -10.22
C ARG A 288 16.57 1.46 -10.19
N SER A 289 17.07 2.14 -11.23
CA SER A 289 17.04 3.60 -11.32
C SER A 289 15.62 4.15 -11.38
N LEU A 290 14.71 3.45 -12.08
CA LEU A 290 13.30 3.78 -12.17
C LEU A 290 12.53 3.53 -10.87
N SER A 291 12.99 2.61 -10.02
CA SER A 291 12.29 2.22 -8.77
C SER A 291 13.05 2.64 -7.50
N THR A 292 14.03 3.52 -7.64
CA THR A 292 14.75 4.13 -6.51
C THR A 292 14.59 5.63 -6.61
N TYR A 293 14.10 6.28 -5.56
CA TYR A 293 14.06 7.74 -5.50
C TYR A 293 14.70 8.27 -4.21
N SER A 294 15.45 9.35 -4.35
CA SER A 294 16.10 10.06 -3.24
C SER A 294 15.59 11.49 -3.16
N THR A 295 14.87 11.81 -2.08
CA THR A 295 14.41 13.18 -1.80
C THR A 295 15.55 14.16 -1.57
N LYS A 296 16.70 13.68 -1.09
CA LYS A 296 17.89 14.52 -0.86
C LYS A 296 18.54 14.99 -2.14
N THR A 297 18.49 14.19 -3.21
CA THR A 297 19.18 14.47 -4.47
C THR A 297 18.23 14.72 -5.63
N GLY A 298 16.92 14.48 -5.46
CA GLY A 298 15.91 14.53 -6.52
C GLY A 298 16.10 13.48 -7.62
N LYS A 299 17.01 12.52 -7.44
CA LYS A 299 17.40 11.53 -8.47
C LYS A 299 16.62 10.23 -8.36
N GLY A 300 16.42 9.62 -9.53
CA GLY A 300 15.78 8.32 -9.72
C GLY A 300 14.29 8.42 -10.00
N GLY A 301 13.56 7.31 -9.88
CA GLY A 301 12.19 7.20 -10.36
C GLY A 301 11.16 6.65 -9.37
N VAL A 302 9.90 6.65 -9.81
CA VAL A 302 8.71 6.32 -8.99
C VAL A 302 8.06 4.98 -9.36
N LEU A 303 8.74 4.13 -10.13
CA LEU A 303 8.24 2.82 -10.56
C LEU A 303 7.91 1.94 -9.36
N ALA A 304 6.63 1.59 -9.24
CA ALA A 304 6.08 0.91 -8.08
C ALA A 304 5.53 -0.48 -8.39
N ALA A 305 5.25 -0.79 -9.66
CA ALA A 305 4.80 -2.10 -10.09
C ALA A 305 5.58 -2.57 -11.33
N ILE A 306 5.98 -3.84 -11.33
CA ILE A 306 6.69 -4.46 -12.46
C ILE A 306 6.08 -5.83 -12.75
N ASP A 307 5.63 -6.06 -13.97
CA ASP A 307 5.22 -7.37 -14.47
C ASP A 307 6.28 -7.92 -15.45
N LEU A 308 6.96 -8.98 -15.03
CA LEU A 308 7.98 -9.70 -15.79
C LEU A 308 7.51 -11.10 -16.19
N SER A 309 6.22 -11.40 -16.04
CA SER A 309 5.69 -12.76 -16.18
C SER A 309 5.84 -13.34 -17.59
N ASP A 310 6.05 -12.48 -18.59
CA ASP A 310 6.19 -12.86 -20.00
C ASP A 310 7.61 -12.53 -20.54
N LEU A 311 8.63 -12.51 -19.67
CA LEU A 311 10.03 -12.51 -20.11
C LEU A 311 10.41 -13.85 -20.74
N GLU A 312 11.27 -13.80 -21.76
CA GLU A 312 11.82 -15.01 -22.40
C GLU A 312 12.88 -15.69 -21.53
N THR A 313 13.57 -14.92 -20.69
CA THR A 313 14.59 -15.42 -19.76
C THR A 313 13.97 -15.83 -18.43
N THR A 314 14.32 -17.02 -17.96
CA THR A 314 13.85 -17.57 -16.67
C THR A 314 14.85 -17.39 -15.53
N GLU A 315 15.91 -16.62 -15.75
CA GLU A 315 16.94 -16.33 -14.75
C GLU A 315 16.93 -14.85 -14.39
N LEU A 316 17.14 -14.57 -13.11
CA LEU A 316 17.40 -13.23 -12.60
C LEU A 316 18.87 -13.14 -12.15
N PRO A 317 19.51 -11.98 -12.27
CA PRO A 317 20.79 -11.77 -11.61
C PRO A 317 20.62 -11.66 -10.10
N ASP A 318 21.68 -11.96 -9.36
CA ASP A 318 21.79 -11.54 -7.96
C ASP A 318 21.52 -10.04 -7.84
N THR A 319 20.82 -9.63 -6.78
CA THR A 319 20.50 -8.22 -6.51
C THR A 319 19.65 -7.50 -7.58
N ALA A 320 18.94 -8.22 -8.47
CA ALA A 320 18.19 -7.65 -9.58
C ALA A 320 17.38 -6.38 -9.24
N PHE A 321 16.71 -6.37 -8.08
CA PHE A 321 15.89 -5.27 -7.56
C PHE A 321 16.38 -4.73 -6.21
N LYS A 322 17.66 -4.91 -5.87
CA LYS A 322 18.20 -4.44 -4.58
C LYS A 322 18.01 -2.93 -4.44
N ASN A 323 17.55 -2.51 -3.26
CA ASN A 323 17.25 -1.12 -2.88
C ASN A 323 16.17 -0.42 -3.73
N CYS A 324 15.34 -1.15 -4.48
CA CYS A 324 14.16 -0.58 -5.14
C CYS A 324 13.14 -0.10 -4.09
N ASN A 325 13.35 1.10 -3.56
CA ASN A 325 12.61 1.64 -2.42
C ASN A 325 11.21 2.16 -2.80
N LYS A 326 10.87 2.19 -4.10
CA LYS A 326 9.53 2.49 -4.63
C LYS A 326 8.74 1.26 -5.05
N LEU A 327 9.39 0.11 -5.23
CA LEU A 327 8.71 -1.11 -5.66
C LEU A 327 7.72 -1.57 -4.59
N VAL A 328 6.44 -1.70 -4.96
CA VAL A 328 5.33 -2.17 -4.13
C VAL A 328 4.86 -3.55 -4.56
N TYR A 329 4.88 -3.83 -5.88
CA TYR A 329 4.47 -5.10 -6.46
C TYR A 329 5.43 -5.55 -7.55
N VAL A 330 5.68 -6.85 -7.61
CA VAL A 330 6.39 -7.47 -8.73
C VAL A 330 5.73 -8.79 -9.10
N LYS A 331 5.63 -9.04 -10.41
CA LYS A 331 5.29 -10.36 -10.96
C LYS A 331 6.52 -10.97 -11.60
N LEU A 332 6.97 -12.10 -11.08
CA LEU A 332 8.21 -12.73 -11.54
C LEU A 332 8.02 -13.55 -12.83
N PRO A 333 9.09 -13.83 -13.59
CA PRO A 333 9.03 -14.63 -14.82
C PRO A 333 8.47 -16.04 -14.58
N ARG A 334 7.47 -16.48 -15.36
CA ARG A 334 6.71 -17.73 -15.13
C ARG A 334 7.56 -19.00 -15.01
N GLY A 335 8.76 -19.05 -15.59
CA GLY A 335 9.65 -20.21 -15.55
C GLY A 335 10.81 -20.11 -14.56
N ILE A 336 10.83 -19.11 -13.68
CA ILE A 336 11.94 -18.91 -12.75
C ILE A 336 12.09 -20.10 -11.79
N LYS A 337 13.31 -20.63 -11.68
CA LYS A 337 13.64 -21.73 -10.75
C LYS A 337 14.14 -21.23 -9.40
N THR A 338 14.86 -20.12 -9.41
CA THR A 338 15.49 -19.56 -8.23
C THR A 338 15.24 -18.07 -8.18
N ILE A 339 14.76 -17.57 -7.04
CA ILE A 339 14.90 -16.16 -6.68
C ILE A 339 16.31 -15.99 -6.12
N PRO A 340 17.23 -15.29 -6.82
CA PRO A 340 18.65 -15.26 -6.44
C PRO A 340 18.96 -14.55 -5.11
N ALA A 341 20.25 -14.47 -4.78
CA ALA A 341 20.67 -13.81 -3.56
C ALA A 341 20.35 -12.32 -3.60
N ALA A 342 19.79 -11.81 -2.50
CA ALA A 342 19.50 -10.39 -2.27
C ALA A 342 18.66 -9.71 -3.38
N THR A 343 17.88 -10.46 -4.16
CA THR A 343 17.08 -9.94 -5.30
C THR A 343 16.25 -8.71 -4.94
N PHE A 344 15.50 -8.74 -3.84
CA PHE A 344 14.68 -7.65 -3.31
C PHE A 344 15.22 -7.08 -2.00
N TYR A 345 16.53 -7.24 -1.75
CA TYR A 345 17.14 -6.74 -0.53
C TYR A 345 16.83 -5.24 -0.35
N ASN A 346 16.27 -4.87 0.79
CA ASN A 346 15.95 -3.51 1.18
C ASN A 346 14.85 -2.82 0.33
N CYS A 347 13.97 -3.58 -0.32
CA CYS A 347 12.77 -3.05 -0.97
C CYS A 347 11.69 -2.76 0.08
N HIS A 348 11.84 -1.69 0.87
CA HIS A 348 11.02 -1.45 2.06
C HIS A 348 9.51 -1.31 1.80
N LEU A 349 9.10 -0.89 0.59
CA LEU A 349 7.71 -0.75 0.20
C LEU A 349 7.14 -2.01 -0.49
N LEU A 350 7.97 -3.00 -0.81
CA LEU A 350 7.52 -4.22 -1.48
C LEU A 350 6.54 -4.94 -0.56
N ASN A 351 5.29 -5.00 -1.00
CA ASN A 351 4.18 -5.51 -0.22
C ASN A 351 3.81 -6.94 -0.64
N PHE A 352 3.98 -7.23 -1.93
CA PHE A 352 3.65 -8.50 -2.54
C PHE A 352 4.61 -8.80 -3.69
N ALA A 353 5.08 -10.05 -3.76
CA ALA A 353 5.79 -10.60 -4.91
C ALA A 353 5.03 -11.84 -5.39
N ASP A 354 4.63 -11.84 -6.65
CA ASP A 354 3.99 -12.99 -7.29
C ASP A 354 5.09 -13.96 -7.71
N ILE A 355 5.26 -15.01 -6.91
CA ILE A 355 6.26 -16.07 -7.11
C ILE A 355 5.56 -17.22 -7.85
N PRO A 356 5.92 -17.49 -9.11
CA PRO A 356 5.21 -18.49 -9.92
C PRO A 356 5.53 -19.91 -9.46
N GLU A 357 4.55 -20.81 -9.66
CA GLU A 357 4.73 -22.24 -9.52
C GLU A 357 5.93 -22.74 -10.34
N GLY A 358 6.66 -23.71 -9.78
CA GLY A 358 7.92 -24.19 -10.33
C GLY A 358 9.16 -23.45 -9.81
N THR A 359 8.99 -22.39 -9.01
CA THR A 359 10.08 -21.79 -8.22
C THR A 359 10.49 -22.76 -7.11
N GLU A 360 11.76 -23.13 -7.05
CA GLU A 360 12.30 -24.15 -6.13
C GLU A 360 13.09 -23.52 -4.98
N THR A 361 13.79 -22.41 -5.24
CA THR A 361 14.72 -21.80 -4.27
C THR A 361 14.43 -20.32 -4.05
N ILE A 362 14.35 -19.92 -2.78
CA ILE A 362 14.41 -18.53 -2.32
C ILE A 362 15.81 -18.26 -1.78
N GLY A 363 16.58 -17.43 -2.47
CA GLY A 363 17.99 -17.20 -2.19
C GLY A 363 18.31 -16.49 -0.88
N LYS A 364 19.60 -16.48 -0.53
CA LYS A 364 20.13 -15.80 0.67
C LYS A 364 19.72 -14.33 0.67
N GLY A 365 18.99 -13.91 1.71
CA GLY A 365 18.53 -12.53 1.86
C GLY A 365 17.63 -12.00 0.74
N ALA A 366 16.99 -12.88 -0.05
CA ALA A 366 16.23 -12.50 -1.25
C ALA A 366 15.19 -11.41 -0.99
N PHE A 367 14.48 -11.45 0.15
CA PHE A 367 13.48 -10.47 0.58
C PHE A 367 13.89 -9.72 1.85
N ALA A 368 15.16 -9.79 2.27
CA ALA A 368 15.56 -9.17 3.54
C ALA A 368 15.36 -7.66 3.51
N GLY A 369 14.70 -7.11 4.54
CA GLY A 369 14.37 -5.68 4.63
C GLY A 369 13.13 -5.26 3.84
N CYS A 370 12.34 -6.19 3.28
CA CYS A 370 11.02 -5.89 2.71
C CYS A 370 9.99 -5.64 3.83
N ARG A 371 10.13 -4.50 4.51
CA ARG A 371 9.38 -4.15 5.73
C ARG A 371 7.87 -4.10 5.55
N SER A 372 7.39 -3.90 4.31
CA SER A 372 5.96 -3.87 3.98
C SER A 372 5.42 -5.18 3.43
N LEU A 373 6.25 -6.22 3.31
CA LEU A 373 5.83 -7.53 2.79
C LEU A 373 4.89 -8.19 3.82
N ILE A 374 3.62 -8.35 3.44
CA ILE A 374 2.57 -8.80 4.36
C ILE A 374 2.51 -10.33 4.44
N LYS A 375 2.78 -10.99 3.30
CA LYS A 375 2.69 -12.43 3.13
C LYS A 375 3.89 -12.93 2.32
N ALA A 376 4.39 -14.10 2.70
CA ALA A 376 5.29 -14.89 1.87
C ALA A 376 4.44 -15.95 1.17
N ASP A 377 3.88 -15.60 0.02
CA ASP A 377 3.15 -16.55 -0.84
C ASP A 377 4.16 -17.44 -1.56
N LEU A 378 4.43 -18.59 -0.95
CA LEU A 378 5.36 -19.59 -1.46
C LEU A 378 4.59 -20.64 -2.24
N PRO A 379 4.94 -20.91 -3.52
CA PRO A 379 4.37 -22.04 -4.25
C PRO A 379 4.78 -23.39 -3.64
N GLU A 380 3.98 -24.43 -3.89
CA GLU A 380 4.24 -25.78 -3.33
C GLU A 380 5.54 -26.42 -3.86
N SER A 381 6.09 -25.87 -4.95
CA SER A 381 7.37 -26.26 -5.52
C SER A 381 8.60 -25.79 -4.73
N VAL A 382 8.46 -24.83 -3.80
CA VAL A 382 9.61 -24.30 -3.05
C VAL A 382 10.14 -25.37 -2.09
N THR A 383 11.40 -25.76 -2.28
CA THR A 383 12.10 -26.73 -1.42
C THR A 383 13.14 -26.08 -0.53
N THR A 384 13.65 -24.90 -0.88
CA THR A 384 14.74 -24.24 -0.15
C THR A 384 14.47 -22.77 0.12
N ILE A 385 14.60 -22.36 1.38
CA ILE A 385 14.65 -20.95 1.80
C ILE A 385 16.04 -20.65 2.37
N GLY A 386 16.73 -19.70 1.76
CA GLY A 386 18.10 -19.35 2.10
C GLY A 386 18.24 -18.60 3.42
N ARG A 387 19.48 -18.54 3.91
CA ARG A 387 19.84 -17.74 5.10
C ARG A 387 19.34 -16.30 4.98
N LYS A 388 18.69 -15.79 6.02
CA LYS A 388 18.14 -14.42 6.11
C LYS A 388 17.10 -14.05 5.03
N ALA A 389 16.53 -15.01 4.30
CA ALA A 389 15.67 -14.74 3.14
C ALA A 389 14.59 -13.67 3.37
N TYR A 390 13.92 -13.67 4.53
CA TYR A 390 12.86 -12.73 4.91
C TYR A 390 13.23 -11.91 6.17
N ARG A 391 14.52 -11.77 6.49
CA ARG A 391 14.95 -11.03 7.69
C ARG A 391 14.46 -9.58 7.63
N TYR A 392 13.98 -9.02 8.75
CA TYR A 392 13.43 -7.66 8.85
C TYR A 392 12.14 -7.38 8.04
N CYS A 393 11.39 -8.42 7.64
CA CYS A 393 10.05 -8.24 7.06
C CYS A 393 9.03 -7.95 8.18
N SER A 394 9.04 -6.72 8.72
CA SER A 394 8.29 -6.35 9.92
C SER A 394 6.76 -6.35 9.78
N SER A 395 6.23 -6.38 8.56
CA SER A 395 4.78 -6.53 8.30
C SER A 395 4.35 -7.98 8.01
N LEU A 396 5.30 -8.92 7.96
CA LEU A 396 5.02 -10.33 7.70
C LEU A 396 4.37 -10.94 8.95
N ILE A 397 3.14 -11.43 8.83
CA ILE A 397 2.34 -11.92 9.97
C ILE A 397 2.30 -13.44 10.06
N ALA A 398 2.36 -14.11 8.91
CA ALA A 398 2.21 -15.54 8.80
C ALA A 398 3.05 -16.07 7.66
N VAL A 399 3.61 -17.27 7.84
CA VAL A 399 4.28 -18.01 6.78
C VAL A 399 3.76 -19.44 6.80
N ASN A 400 3.03 -19.80 5.75
CA ASN A 400 2.74 -21.19 5.43
C ASN A 400 3.92 -21.70 4.63
N LEU A 401 4.73 -22.58 5.22
CA LEU A 401 5.79 -23.23 4.44
C LEU A 401 5.16 -24.39 3.66
N PRO A 402 5.50 -24.54 2.37
CA PRO A 402 4.96 -25.60 1.52
C PRO A 402 5.39 -26.97 2.01
N ARG A 403 4.62 -28.00 1.65
CA ARG A 403 4.81 -29.38 2.16
C ARG A 403 6.19 -29.95 1.84
N ASN A 404 6.73 -29.54 0.70
CA ASN A 404 7.99 -30.05 0.16
C ASN A 404 9.22 -29.24 0.61
N ILE A 405 9.08 -28.31 1.57
CA ILE A 405 10.24 -27.56 2.07
C ILE A 405 11.24 -28.53 2.73
N ALA A 406 12.42 -28.62 2.14
CA ALA A 406 13.52 -29.44 2.62
C ALA A 406 14.41 -28.67 3.60
N PHE A 407 14.67 -27.39 3.32
CA PHE A 407 15.60 -26.59 4.10
C PHE A 407 15.16 -25.13 4.30
N VAL A 408 15.24 -24.66 5.56
CA VAL A 408 15.06 -23.26 5.95
C VAL A 408 16.33 -22.75 6.63
N GLY A 409 17.03 -21.83 5.98
CA GLY A 409 18.33 -21.32 6.43
C GLY A 409 18.28 -20.45 7.68
N ASP A 410 19.46 -20.22 8.27
CA ASP A 410 19.62 -19.44 9.50
C ASP A 410 18.98 -18.04 9.38
N GLU A 411 18.35 -17.59 10.46
CA GLU A 411 17.76 -16.25 10.57
C GLU A 411 16.75 -15.91 9.45
N ALA A 412 16.19 -16.91 8.73
CA ALA A 412 15.33 -16.70 7.56
C ALA A 412 14.17 -15.75 7.84
N PHE A 413 13.60 -15.81 9.05
CA PHE A 413 12.48 -14.96 9.50
C PHE A 413 12.85 -14.13 10.75
N SER A 414 14.14 -13.84 10.96
CA SER A 414 14.57 -13.02 12.08
C SER A 414 14.05 -11.59 11.94
N ASP A 415 13.70 -10.97 13.07
CA ASP A 415 13.27 -9.57 13.15
C ASP A 415 11.99 -9.25 12.32
N CYS A 416 11.13 -10.25 12.10
CA CYS A 416 9.78 -10.08 11.56
C CYS A 416 8.81 -9.74 12.70
N GLU A 417 8.76 -8.47 13.10
CA GLU A 417 8.10 -8.02 14.34
C GLU A 417 6.62 -8.39 14.51
N GLN A 418 5.89 -8.55 13.40
CA GLN A 418 4.46 -8.90 13.42
C GLN A 418 4.20 -10.39 13.16
N LEU A 419 5.24 -11.21 13.00
CA LEU A 419 5.10 -12.63 12.67
C LEU A 419 4.52 -13.38 13.87
N ARG A 420 3.34 -13.95 13.69
CA ARG A 420 2.59 -14.64 14.76
C ARG A 420 2.77 -16.14 14.72
N TRP A 421 2.84 -16.72 13.53
CA TRP A 421 2.91 -18.16 13.37
C TRP A 421 3.68 -18.56 12.12
N ILE A 422 4.39 -19.69 12.21
CA ILE A 422 5.01 -20.40 11.10
C ILE A 422 4.60 -21.87 11.21
N ASN A 423 4.13 -22.43 10.10
CA ASN A 423 3.80 -23.86 10.01
C ASN A 423 4.89 -24.55 9.18
N LEU A 424 5.66 -25.43 9.81
CA LEU A 424 6.74 -26.22 9.21
C LEU A 424 6.24 -27.65 8.91
N PRO A 425 6.50 -28.26 7.75
CA PRO A 425 6.25 -29.70 7.61
C PRO A 425 7.27 -30.51 8.43
N GLU A 426 6.87 -31.69 8.90
CA GLU A 426 7.68 -32.53 9.81
C GLU A 426 9.13 -32.75 9.35
N LYS A 427 9.33 -32.96 8.04
CA LYS A 427 10.64 -33.31 7.46
C LYS A 427 11.55 -32.11 7.17
N ALA A 428 11.06 -30.88 7.39
CA ALA A 428 11.84 -29.67 7.12
C ALA A 428 13.06 -29.58 8.05
N GLN A 429 14.25 -29.45 7.44
CA GLN A 429 15.47 -29.11 8.14
C GLN A 429 15.54 -27.59 8.35
N THR A 430 16.00 -27.18 9.52
CA THR A 430 16.25 -25.77 9.83
C THR A 430 17.74 -25.56 10.07
N GLY A 431 18.26 -24.41 9.66
CA GLY A 431 19.57 -23.96 10.09
C GLY A 431 19.68 -23.90 11.62
N LYS A 432 20.91 -23.91 12.14
CA LYS A 432 21.22 -23.91 13.57
C LYS A 432 20.59 -22.73 14.34
N GLY A 433 20.17 -21.66 13.64
CA GLY A 433 19.57 -20.48 14.23
C GLY A 433 18.29 -20.00 13.55
N LEU A 434 17.23 -20.83 13.45
CA LEU A 434 15.89 -20.33 13.16
C LEU A 434 15.39 -19.48 14.35
N THR A 435 15.89 -18.26 14.46
CA THR A 435 15.52 -17.31 15.51
C THR A 435 14.31 -16.51 15.07
N LEU A 436 13.21 -16.65 15.80
CA LEU A 436 11.98 -15.88 15.59
C LEU A 436 11.94 -14.77 16.62
N ARG A 437 12.34 -13.55 16.21
CA ARG A 437 12.25 -12.35 17.05
C ARG A 437 10.98 -11.60 16.70
N SER A 438 9.86 -12.01 17.28
CA SER A 438 8.57 -11.31 17.18
C SER A 438 7.96 -11.17 18.56
N LYS A 439 7.51 -9.96 18.90
CA LYS A 439 6.82 -9.67 20.16
C LYS A 439 5.41 -10.27 20.20
N ASP A 440 4.85 -10.50 19.01
CA ASP A 440 3.50 -11.05 18.81
C ASP A 440 3.56 -12.56 18.46
N PHE A 441 4.73 -13.23 18.56
CA PHE A 441 4.85 -14.64 18.21
C PHE A 441 4.00 -15.50 19.13
N LYS A 442 3.11 -16.29 18.52
CA LYS A 442 2.20 -17.18 19.24
C LYS A 442 2.69 -18.62 19.21
N GLU A 443 3.06 -19.12 18.03
CA GLU A 443 3.25 -20.57 17.87
C GLU A 443 4.16 -20.94 16.70
N LEU A 444 5.01 -21.93 16.91
CA LEU A 444 5.72 -22.67 15.87
C LEU A 444 5.09 -24.07 15.81
N THR A 445 4.37 -24.38 14.74
CA THR A 445 3.73 -25.69 14.58
C THR A 445 4.50 -26.55 13.58
N ARG A 446 4.45 -27.87 13.80
CA ARG A 446 4.80 -28.86 12.79
C ARG A 446 3.55 -29.59 12.32
N TYR A 447 3.45 -29.88 11.03
CA TYR A 447 2.30 -30.57 10.43
C TYR A 447 2.71 -31.64 9.41
#